data_AF-A0A350XJR7-F1
#
_entry.id   AF-A0A350XJR7-F1
#
_cell.length_a   1.000
_cell.length_b   1.000
_cell.length_c   1.000
_cell.angle_alpha   90.00
_cell.angle_beta   90.00
_cell.angle_gamma   90.00
#
_symmetry.space_group_name_H-M   'P 1'
#
loop_
_entity.id
_entity.type
_entity.pdbx_description
1 polymer ?
#
loop_
_entity_poly.entity_id
_entity_poly.type
_entity_poly.pdbx_seq_one_letter_code
_entity_poly.pdbx_strand_id
1 'polypeptide(L)'
;MTYVNRPGDNIVAEPVVGTRVVDYHDRVRWGPIIAGVLVALATQLILSALGAAIGLSGLSTSGAPRTNAGDVGTGIGIWSIISLFISLFVGSWVAARASGPMNRNTAMLNGAILWATTLALGSWLLASGVAGTFGVIASNAGEAINQVQRGAVNVPNQAPNVSAQQARELAGNAARVGWSFVFGSLLGLVASLAGSAVGARDRNTYRTER
;
A
#
# COMPACT_ATOMS: atom_id res chain seq x y z
N MET A 1 84.06 -20.04 -1.99
CA MET A 1 82.70 -19.93 -1.43
C MET A 1 82.23 -18.51 -1.71
N THR A 2 81.45 -18.34 -2.77
CA THR A 2 81.01 -17.02 -3.25
C THR A 2 79.59 -16.79 -2.76
N TYR A 3 79.38 -15.82 -1.88
CA TYR A 3 78.05 -15.42 -1.45
C TYR A 3 77.35 -14.70 -2.62
N VAL A 4 76.35 -15.36 -3.20
CA VAL A 4 75.44 -14.72 -4.14
C VAL A 4 74.47 -13.88 -3.32
N ASN A 5 74.72 -12.57 -3.27
CA ASN A 5 73.71 -11.60 -2.84
C ASN A 5 72.56 -11.65 -3.85
N ARG A 6 71.46 -12.33 -3.49
CA ARG A 6 70.21 -12.29 -4.25
C ARG A 6 69.55 -10.95 -3.93
N PRO A 7 69.44 -10.00 -4.88
CA PRO A 7 68.79 -8.73 -4.61
C PRO A 7 67.30 -9.02 -4.41
N GLY A 8 66.82 -8.81 -3.18
CA GLY A 8 65.43 -8.52 -2.84
C GLY A 8 64.36 -9.35 -3.56
N ASP A 9 64.29 -10.65 -3.26
CA ASP A 9 63.06 -11.44 -3.45
C ASP A 9 62.10 -11.25 -2.24
N ASN A 10 62.16 -10.07 -1.63
CA ASN A 10 61.13 -9.59 -0.72
C ASN A 10 60.10 -8.87 -1.60
N ILE A 11 59.34 -9.66 -2.37
CA ILE A 11 58.05 -9.18 -2.85
C ILE A 11 57.22 -9.06 -1.57
N VAL A 12 57.31 -7.90 -0.92
CA VAL A 12 56.25 -7.45 -0.04
C VAL A 12 55.03 -7.47 -0.94
N ALA A 13 54.23 -8.53 -0.85
CA ALA A 13 52.89 -8.52 -1.37
C ALA A 13 52.25 -7.37 -0.60
N GLU A 14 52.28 -6.18 -1.19
CA GLU A 14 51.50 -5.05 -0.75
C GLU A 14 50.11 -5.65 -0.58
N PRO A 15 49.57 -5.74 0.65
CA PRO A 15 48.21 -6.18 0.79
C PRO A 15 47.46 -5.18 -0.07
N VAL A 16 46.93 -5.65 -1.20
CA VAL A 16 46.00 -4.86 -1.99
C VAL A 16 44.88 -4.63 -1.00
N VAL A 17 44.96 -3.50 -0.30
CA VAL A 17 43.88 -2.96 0.49
C VAL A 17 42.92 -2.58 -0.61
N GLY A 18 42.16 -3.59 -1.07
CA GLY A 18 41.00 -3.39 -1.88
C GLY A 18 40.16 -2.50 -1.01
N THR A 19 40.20 -1.20 -1.30
CA THR A 19 39.30 -0.23 -0.75
C THR A 19 37.95 -0.87 -1.02
N ARG A 20 37.32 -1.46 0.01
CA ARG A 20 35.92 -1.83 -0.11
C ARG A 20 35.28 -0.49 -0.41
N VAL A 21 34.97 -0.26 -1.67
CA VAL A 21 33.97 0.72 -2.03
C VAL A 21 32.76 0.22 -1.28
N VAL A 22 32.52 0.80 -0.11
CA VAL A 22 31.28 0.58 0.61
C VAL A 22 30.27 1.22 -0.31
N ASP A 23 29.68 0.41 -1.18
CA ASP A 23 28.55 0.85 -1.99
C ASP A 23 27.46 1.22 -0.97
N TYR A 24 27.39 2.51 -0.67
CA TYR A 24 26.30 3.09 0.10
C TYR A 24 25.06 2.93 -0.75
N HIS A 25 24.37 1.82 -0.52
CA HIS A 25 23.07 1.58 -1.10
C HIS A 25 22.03 2.16 -0.15
N ASP A 26 21.23 3.10 -0.67
CA ASP A 26 20.08 3.59 0.06
C ASP A 26 19.18 2.42 0.47
N ARG A 27 18.82 2.42 1.76
CA ARG A 27 17.90 1.42 2.31
C ARG A 27 16.50 1.57 1.74
N VAL A 28 16.16 2.74 1.22
CA VAL A 28 14.86 3.07 0.64
C VAL A 28 15.01 3.25 -0.86
N ARG A 29 14.29 2.44 -1.65
CA ARG A 29 14.35 2.46 -3.11
C ARG A 29 13.06 3.02 -3.70
N TRP A 30 13.07 4.31 -4.03
CA TRP A 30 11.89 5.03 -4.52
C TRP A 30 11.34 4.53 -5.85
N GLY A 31 12.19 4.19 -6.82
CA GLY A 31 11.73 3.67 -8.12
C GLY A 31 10.83 2.43 -7.98
N PRO A 32 11.30 1.37 -7.30
CA PRO A 32 10.49 0.19 -6.97
C PRO A 32 9.24 0.49 -6.14
N ILE A 33 9.30 1.42 -5.18
CA ILE A 33 8.13 1.81 -4.37
C ILE A 33 7.05 2.39 -5.28
N ILE A 34 7.40 3.32 -6.19
CA ILE A 34 6.45 3.93 -7.12
C ILE A 34 5.84 2.86 -8.03
N ALA A 35 6.65 1.95 -8.58
CA ALA A 35 6.14 0.84 -9.38
C ALA A 35 5.16 -0.05 -8.60
N GLY A 36 5.49 -0.37 -7.34
CA GLY A 36 4.62 -1.14 -6.46
C GLY A 36 3.30 -0.44 -6.14
N VAL A 37 3.33 0.89 -5.91
CA VAL A 37 2.11 1.70 -5.70
C VAL A 37 1.21 1.62 -6.93
N LEU A 38 1.76 1.78 -8.13
CA LEU A 38 0.97 1.67 -9.37
C LEU A 38 0.34 0.29 -9.53
N VAL A 39 1.08 -0.78 -9.21
CA VAL A 39 0.53 -2.15 -9.23
C VAL A 39 -0.55 -2.34 -8.17
N ALA A 40 -0.38 -1.81 -6.96
CA ALA A 40 -1.40 -1.85 -5.92
C ALA A 40 -2.69 -1.17 -6.42
N LEU A 41 -2.59 0.04 -6.98
CA LEU A 41 -3.74 0.77 -7.52
C LEU A 41 -4.43 -0.01 -8.65
N ALA A 42 -3.67 -0.54 -9.62
CA ALA A 42 -4.24 -1.33 -10.70
C ALA A 42 -4.97 -2.59 -10.19
N THR A 43 -4.35 -3.31 -9.25
CA THR A 43 -4.93 -4.51 -8.63
C THR A 43 -6.21 -4.16 -7.87
N GLN A 44 -6.19 -3.04 -7.12
CA GLN A 44 -7.35 -2.55 -6.39
C GLN A 44 -8.52 -2.22 -7.33
N LEU A 45 -8.26 -1.58 -8.46
CA LEU A 45 -9.28 -1.22 -9.43
C LEU A 45 -9.93 -2.45 -10.05
N ILE A 46 -9.14 -3.45 -10.44
CA ILE A 46 -9.63 -4.71 -11.01
C ILE A 46 -10.51 -5.45 -9.99
N LEU A 47 -10.04 -5.61 -8.74
CA LEU A 47 -10.79 -6.31 -7.70
C LEU A 47 -12.06 -5.55 -7.29
N SER A 48 -12.02 -4.21 -7.30
CA SER A 48 -13.20 -3.38 -7.04
C SER A 48 -14.24 -3.52 -8.15
N ALA A 49 -13.81 -3.49 -9.43
CA ALA A 49 -14.70 -3.72 -10.56
C ALA A 49 -15.31 -5.12 -10.54
N LEU A 50 -14.54 -6.13 -10.15
CA LEU A 50 -15.03 -7.50 -9.95
C LEU A 50 -16.09 -7.58 -8.85
N GLY A 51 -15.83 -6.99 -7.68
CA GLY A 51 -16.79 -6.97 -6.58
C GLY A 51 -18.08 -6.23 -6.93
N ALA A 52 -17.96 -5.11 -7.64
CA ALA A 52 -19.10 -4.38 -8.15
C ALA A 52 -19.89 -5.21 -9.16
N ALA A 53 -19.24 -5.84 -10.14
CA ALA A 53 -19.90 -6.69 -11.11
C ALA A 53 -20.68 -7.83 -10.43
N ILE A 54 -20.05 -8.54 -9.50
CA ILE A 54 -20.69 -9.63 -8.74
C ILE A 54 -21.88 -9.10 -7.93
N GLY A 55 -21.69 -7.99 -7.20
CA GLY A 55 -22.74 -7.39 -6.36
C GLY A 55 -23.94 -6.91 -7.17
N LEU A 56 -23.69 -6.23 -8.30
CA LEU A 56 -24.75 -5.73 -9.18
C LEU A 56 -25.46 -6.86 -9.94
N SER A 57 -24.74 -7.88 -10.40
CA SER A 57 -25.35 -9.06 -11.03
C SER A 57 -26.24 -9.85 -10.07
N GLY A 58 -25.87 -9.91 -8.78
CA GLY A 58 -26.71 -10.48 -7.73
C GLY A 58 -28.04 -9.74 -7.60
N LEU A 59 -27.99 -8.40 -7.60
CA LEU A 59 -29.19 -7.55 -7.54
C LEU A 59 -30.07 -7.63 -8.79
N SER A 60 -29.47 -7.74 -9.99
CA SER A 60 -30.24 -7.82 -11.24
C SER A 60 -30.94 -9.16 -11.42
N THR A 61 -30.45 -10.22 -10.77
CA THR A 61 -30.96 -11.60 -10.91
C THR A 61 -31.85 -12.00 -9.73
N SER A 62 -31.80 -11.30 -8.60
CA SER A 62 -32.64 -11.60 -7.44
C SER A 62 -34.07 -11.11 -7.65
N GLY A 63 -35.05 -12.03 -7.67
CA GLY A 63 -36.48 -11.70 -7.54
C GLY A 63 -36.89 -11.26 -6.13
N ALA A 64 -35.92 -10.97 -5.25
CA ALA A 64 -36.14 -10.60 -3.86
C ALA A 64 -36.59 -9.13 -3.76
N PRO A 65 -37.44 -8.77 -2.76
CA PRO A 65 -37.79 -7.38 -2.50
C PRO A 65 -36.53 -6.54 -2.25
N ARG A 66 -36.50 -5.31 -2.79
CA ARG A 66 -35.37 -4.34 -2.68
C ARG A 66 -35.00 -3.94 -1.23
N THR A 67 -35.65 -4.53 -0.22
CA THR A 67 -35.41 -4.33 1.22
C THR A 67 -34.12 -4.98 1.72
N ASN A 68 -33.47 -5.86 0.95
CA ASN A 68 -32.20 -6.50 1.31
C ASN A 68 -30.95 -5.65 0.98
N ALA A 69 -31.11 -4.36 0.74
CA ALA A 69 -30.00 -3.45 0.42
C ALA A 69 -28.91 -3.41 1.51
N GLY A 70 -29.27 -3.67 2.78
CA GLY A 70 -28.33 -3.72 3.90
C GLY A 70 -27.33 -4.88 3.83
N ASP A 71 -27.78 -6.06 3.41
CA ASP A 71 -26.92 -7.25 3.31
C ASP A 71 -25.92 -7.11 2.15
N VAL A 72 -26.36 -6.53 1.04
CA VAL A 72 -25.50 -6.26 -0.13
C VAL A 72 -24.46 -5.18 0.19
N GLY A 73 -24.83 -4.13 0.92
CA GLY A 73 -23.89 -3.10 1.36
C GLY A 73 -22.78 -3.65 2.27
N THR A 74 -23.14 -4.57 3.18
CA THR A 74 -22.17 -5.24 4.05
C THR A 74 -21.23 -6.14 3.26
N GLY A 75 -21.75 -6.91 2.29
CA GLY A 75 -20.94 -7.76 1.42
C GLY A 75 -19.93 -6.98 0.59
N ILE A 76 -20.35 -5.86 0.00
CA ILE A 76 -19.46 -4.95 -0.74
C ILE A 76 -18.38 -4.40 0.18
N GLY A 77 -18.73 -3.97 1.40
CA GLY A 77 -17.77 -3.45 2.37
C GLY A 77 -16.68 -4.47 2.73
N ILE A 78 -17.07 -5.71 3.01
CA ILE A 78 -16.12 -6.80 3.31
C ILE A 78 -15.21 -7.08 2.10
N TRP A 79 -15.78 -7.18 0.90
CA TRP A 79 -15.00 -7.41 -0.33
C TRP A 79 -13.98 -6.30 -0.59
N SER A 80 -14.36 -5.03 -0.40
CA SER A 80 -13.45 -3.89 -0.55
C SER A 80 -12.26 -3.97 0.41
N ILE A 81 -12.47 -4.37 1.66
CA ILE A 81 -11.40 -4.53 2.66
C ILE A 81 -10.46 -5.67 2.24
N ILE A 82 -11.00 -6.81 1.82
CA ILE A 82 -10.20 -7.94 1.34
C ILE A 82 -9.36 -7.53 0.12
N SER A 83 -9.99 -6.83 -0.84
CA SER A 83 -9.33 -6.34 -2.04
C SER A 83 -8.18 -5.39 -1.72
N LEU A 84 -8.37 -4.51 -0.73
CA LEU A 84 -7.34 -3.57 -0.25
C LEU A 84 -6.12 -4.32 0.32
N PHE A 85 -6.35 -5.37 1.10
CA PHE A 85 -5.24 -6.15 1.65
C PHE A 85 -4.49 -6.92 0.56
N ILE A 86 -5.20 -7.50 -0.41
CA ILE A 86 -4.59 -8.17 -1.56
C ILE A 86 -3.76 -7.18 -2.39
N SER A 87 -4.30 -5.99 -2.68
CA SER A 87 -3.61 -5.00 -3.50
C SER A 87 -2.35 -4.46 -2.82
N LEU A 88 -2.39 -4.16 -1.53
CA LEU A 88 -1.21 -3.74 -0.76
C LEU A 88 -0.14 -4.85 -0.69
N PHE A 89 -0.56 -6.09 -0.50
CA PHE A 89 0.33 -7.25 -0.52
C PHE A 89 1.04 -7.36 -1.88
N VAL A 90 0.27 -7.37 -2.98
CA VAL A 90 0.80 -7.52 -4.34
C VAL A 90 1.71 -6.36 -4.74
N GLY A 91 1.31 -5.12 -4.44
CA GLY A 91 2.15 -3.95 -4.72
C GLY A 91 3.46 -3.95 -3.95
N SER A 92 3.43 -4.31 -2.66
CA SER A 92 4.63 -4.42 -1.83
C SER A 92 5.53 -5.58 -2.27
N TRP A 93 4.94 -6.69 -2.70
CA TRP A 93 5.66 -7.81 -3.29
C TRP A 93 6.39 -7.41 -4.57
N VAL A 94 5.72 -6.69 -5.48
CA VAL A 94 6.36 -6.17 -6.70
C VAL A 94 7.48 -5.18 -6.36
N ALA A 95 7.25 -4.26 -5.41
CA ALA A 95 8.28 -3.31 -4.99
C ALA A 95 9.53 -4.02 -4.46
N ALA A 96 9.39 -5.04 -3.62
CA ALA A 96 10.52 -5.83 -3.13
C ALA A 96 11.25 -6.56 -4.26
N ARG A 97 10.51 -7.14 -5.22
CA ARG A 97 11.09 -7.85 -6.37
C ARG A 97 11.84 -6.93 -7.33
N ALA A 98 11.34 -5.71 -7.53
CA ALA A 98 11.97 -4.70 -8.38
C ALA A 98 13.19 -4.02 -7.72
N SER A 99 13.36 -4.17 -6.40
CA SER A 99 14.39 -3.48 -5.63
C SER A 99 15.78 -4.15 -5.63
N GLY A 100 16.00 -5.20 -6.41
CA GLY A 100 17.26 -5.94 -6.40
C GLY A 100 17.52 -6.68 -5.06
N PRO A 101 18.70 -7.31 -4.89
CA PRO A 101 18.99 -8.11 -3.70
C PRO A 101 19.00 -7.26 -2.43
N MET A 102 18.19 -7.64 -1.45
CA MET A 102 18.10 -6.96 -0.16
C MET A 102 17.76 -7.95 0.95
N ASN A 103 18.21 -7.63 2.17
CA ASN A 103 17.81 -8.42 3.34
C ASN A 103 16.34 -8.18 3.70
N ARG A 104 15.76 -9.14 4.43
CA ARG A 104 14.35 -9.11 4.82
C ARG A 104 13.91 -7.84 5.56
N ASN A 105 14.78 -7.30 6.43
CA ASN A 105 14.48 -6.06 7.18
C ASN A 105 14.38 -4.84 6.26
N THR A 106 15.26 -4.74 5.26
CA THR A 106 15.21 -3.65 4.27
C THR A 106 13.99 -3.80 3.37
N ALA A 107 13.60 -5.02 3.02
CA ALA A 107 12.36 -5.25 2.29
C ALA A 107 11.14 -4.78 3.10
N MET A 108 11.02 -5.22 4.35
CA MET A 108 9.95 -4.78 5.26
C MET A 108 9.89 -3.25 5.39
N LEU A 109 11.04 -2.57 5.50
CA LEU A 109 11.10 -1.10 5.51
C LEU A 109 10.52 -0.49 4.22
N ASN A 110 10.90 -0.99 3.04
CA ASN A 110 10.35 -0.50 1.77
C ASN A 110 8.85 -0.80 1.63
N GLY A 111 8.38 -1.91 2.20
CA GLY A 111 6.94 -2.21 2.31
C GLY A 111 6.21 -1.18 3.17
N ALA A 112 6.72 -0.90 4.38
CA ALA A 112 6.13 0.12 5.25
C ALA A 112 6.10 1.50 4.60
N ILE A 113 7.15 1.88 3.85
CA ILE A 113 7.20 3.16 3.12
C ILE A 113 6.19 3.15 1.97
N LEU A 114 6.03 2.05 1.24
CA LEU A 114 4.99 1.92 0.22
C LEU A 114 3.60 2.09 0.84
N TRP A 115 3.32 1.41 1.95
CA TRP A 115 2.05 1.57 2.68
C TRP A 115 1.81 3.03 3.10
N ALA A 116 2.81 3.69 3.70
CA ALA A 116 2.71 5.10 4.07
C ALA A 116 2.48 6.00 2.85
N THR A 117 3.12 5.68 1.73
CA THR A 117 2.95 6.39 0.46
C THR A 117 1.52 6.23 -0.05
N THR A 118 0.93 5.03 0.01
CA THR A 118 -0.47 4.82 -0.39
C THR A 118 -1.45 5.59 0.49
N LEU A 119 -1.19 5.69 1.81
CA LEU A 119 -2.00 6.51 2.71
C LEU A 119 -1.86 8.00 2.39
N ALA A 120 -0.64 8.50 2.18
CA ALA A 120 -0.41 9.89 1.83
C ALA A 120 -1.10 10.28 0.51
N LEU A 121 -1.00 9.42 -0.51
CA LEU A 121 -1.69 9.59 -1.79
C LEU A 121 -3.21 9.55 -1.60
N GLY A 122 -3.74 8.60 -0.83
CA GLY A 122 -5.16 8.51 -0.51
C GLY A 122 -5.69 9.74 0.21
N SER A 123 -4.98 10.23 1.22
CA SER A 123 -5.32 11.46 1.94
C SER A 123 -5.30 12.69 1.02
N TRP A 124 -4.33 12.78 0.11
CA TRP A 124 -4.26 13.86 -0.87
C TRP A 124 -5.43 13.81 -1.88
N LEU A 125 -5.81 12.62 -2.36
CA LEU A 125 -6.96 12.44 -3.25
C LEU A 125 -8.30 12.77 -2.56
N LEU A 126 -8.42 12.44 -1.27
CA LEU A 126 -9.57 12.82 -0.45
C LEU A 126 -9.64 14.33 -0.25
N ALA A 127 -8.52 14.97 0.09
CA ALA A 127 -8.45 16.41 0.29
C ALA A 127 -8.69 17.21 -1.00
N SER A 128 -8.33 16.67 -2.15
CA SER A 128 -8.53 17.30 -3.46
C SER A 128 -9.94 17.11 -4.04
N GLY A 129 -10.82 16.33 -3.38
CA GLY A 129 -12.18 16.06 -3.86
C GLY A 129 -12.27 15.15 -5.10
N VAL A 130 -11.11 14.71 -5.63
CA VAL A 130 -11.00 13.82 -6.79
C VAL A 130 -11.48 12.40 -6.47
N ALA A 131 -11.53 12.04 -5.17
CA ALA A 131 -12.03 10.76 -4.69
C ALA A 131 -13.46 10.41 -5.16
N GLY A 132 -14.31 11.41 -5.48
CA GLY A 132 -15.67 11.17 -5.99
C GLY A 132 -15.72 10.53 -7.39
N THR A 133 -14.65 10.65 -8.19
CA THR A 133 -14.57 10.10 -9.55
C THR A 133 -13.90 8.71 -9.58
N PHE A 134 -13.09 8.39 -8.58
CA PHE A 134 -12.33 7.14 -8.48
C PHE A 134 -12.88 6.23 -7.37
N GLY A 135 -14.09 5.72 -7.57
CA GLY A 135 -14.56 4.44 -7.02
C GLY A 135 -14.49 4.22 -5.50
N VAL A 136 -15.64 4.41 -4.84
CA VAL A 136 -16.11 3.62 -3.68
C VAL A 136 -15.04 3.34 -2.60
N ILE A 137 -14.77 4.34 -1.77
CA ILE A 137 -14.22 4.08 -0.44
C ILE A 137 -15.36 3.57 0.45
N ALA A 138 -15.29 2.28 0.75
CA ALA A 138 -16.22 1.55 1.60
C ALA A 138 -16.26 2.13 3.02
N SER A 139 -17.39 2.75 3.34
CA SER A 139 -18.02 2.73 4.67
C SER A 139 -19.42 3.33 4.62
N ASN A 140 -19.69 4.22 3.65
CA ASN A 140 -20.98 4.91 3.52
C ASN A 140 -21.53 4.89 2.08
N ALA A 141 -21.63 3.71 1.46
CA ALA A 141 -22.20 3.60 0.12
C ALA A 141 -23.62 4.20 0.03
N GLY A 142 -24.40 4.19 1.12
CA GLY A 142 -25.74 4.80 1.15
C GLY A 142 -25.75 6.34 1.04
N GLU A 143 -24.73 7.03 1.57
CA GLU A 143 -24.67 8.51 1.56
C GLU A 143 -23.84 9.02 0.37
N ALA A 144 -22.80 8.28 -0.03
CA ALA A 144 -21.98 8.62 -1.19
C ALA A 144 -22.77 8.56 -2.50
N ILE A 145 -23.72 7.62 -2.63
CA ILE A 145 -24.60 7.52 -3.81
C ILE A 145 -25.48 8.78 -3.96
N ASN A 146 -25.96 9.35 -2.85
CA ASN A 146 -26.78 10.57 -2.87
C ASN A 146 -25.98 11.84 -3.21
N GLN A 147 -24.69 11.89 -2.86
CA GLN A 147 -23.82 13.02 -3.22
C GLN A 147 -23.33 12.94 -4.68
N VAL A 148 -23.04 11.74 -5.19
CA VAL A 148 -22.64 11.54 -6.60
C VAL A 148 -23.78 11.87 -7.56
N GLN A 149 -25.04 11.57 -7.22
CA GLN A 149 -26.20 11.98 -8.03
C GLN A 149 -26.40 13.50 -8.11
N ARG A 150 -25.86 14.28 -7.17
CA ARG A 150 -26.12 15.72 -7.09
C ARG A 150 -25.08 16.61 -7.76
N GLY A 151 -23.99 16.08 -8.31
CA GLY A 151 -23.09 16.78 -9.25
C GLY A 151 -22.59 18.19 -8.85
N ALA A 152 -22.80 18.62 -7.61
CA ALA A 152 -22.69 20.01 -7.19
C ALA A 152 -21.82 20.09 -5.94
N VAL A 153 -20.56 20.45 -6.16
CA VAL A 153 -19.69 20.99 -5.11
C VAL A 153 -20.25 22.36 -4.73
N ASN A 154 -21.20 22.37 -3.80
CA ASN A 154 -21.70 23.59 -3.20
C ASN A 154 -20.93 23.77 -1.89
N VAL A 155 -19.91 24.64 -1.88
CA VAL A 155 -19.22 25.04 -0.65
C VAL A 155 -20.18 25.99 0.09
N PRO A 156 -20.80 25.60 1.21
CA PRO A 156 -21.74 26.47 1.90
C PRO A 156 -20.94 27.60 2.56
N ASN A 157 -21.14 28.85 2.10
CA ASN A 157 -20.59 30.06 2.71
C ASN A 157 -21.29 30.47 4.03
N GLN A 158 -22.15 29.61 4.58
CA GLN A 158 -22.73 29.75 5.90
C GLN A 158 -22.13 28.68 6.80
N ALA A 159 -21.58 29.11 7.94
CA ALA A 159 -21.23 28.21 9.03
C ALA A 159 -22.45 27.29 9.27
N PRO A 160 -22.31 25.96 9.07
CA PRO A 160 -23.43 25.05 9.26
C PRO A 160 -23.97 25.25 10.68
N ASN A 161 -25.22 25.66 10.81
CA ASN A 161 -25.88 25.72 12.11
C ASN A 161 -26.17 24.27 12.55
N VAL A 162 -25.12 23.57 12.98
CA VAL A 162 -25.18 22.19 13.43
C VAL A 162 -25.88 22.17 14.77
N SER A 163 -27.07 21.56 14.80
CA SER A 163 -27.74 21.29 16.06
C SER A 163 -26.83 20.45 16.96
N ALA A 164 -26.96 20.59 18.29
CA ALA A 164 -26.19 19.77 19.24
C ALA A 164 -26.37 18.26 19.01
N GLN A 165 -27.50 17.87 18.41
CA GLN A 165 -27.78 16.48 18.02
C GLN A 165 -27.00 16.06 16.78
N GLN A 166 -27.00 16.86 15.71
CA GLN A 166 -26.17 16.60 14.52
C GLN A 166 -24.68 16.60 14.85
N ALA A 167 -24.22 17.47 15.75
CA ALA A 167 -22.83 17.49 16.20
C ALA A 167 -22.45 16.18 16.93
N ARG A 168 -23.33 15.62 17.76
CA ARG A 168 -23.11 14.35 18.45
C ARG A 168 -23.14 13.15 17.51
N GLU A 169 -24.09 13.13 16.58
CA GLU A 169 -24.18 12.07 15.56
C GLU A 169 -22.96 12.08 14.64
N LEU A 170 -22.55 13.26 14.17
CA LEU A 170 -21.35 13.43 13.37
C LEU A 170 -20.09 13.02 14.15
N ALA A 171 -19.96 13.44 15.41
CA ALA A 171 -18.83 13.05 16.26
C ALA A 171 -18.79 11.54 16.51
N GLY A 172 -19.94 10.91 16.75
CA GLY A 172 -20.04 9.45 16.93
C GLY A 172 -19.67 8.68 15.67
N ASN A 173 -20.18 9.10 14.51
CA ASN A 173 -19.86 8.50 13.22
C ASN A 173 -18.39 8.71 12.85
N ALA A 174 -17.87 9.93 13.04
CA ALA A 174 -16.45 10.25 12.80
C ALA A 174 -15.54 9.42 13.72
N ALA A 175 -15.90 9.22 14.98
CA ALA A 175 -15.14 8.37 15.90
C ALA A 175 -15.13 6.91 15.43
N ARG A 176 -16.28 6.37 15.00
CA ARG A 176 -16.38 4.99 14.48
C ARG A 176 -15.55 4.79 13.21
N VAL A 177 -15.62 5.74 12.28
CA VAL A 177 -14.81 5.76 11.05
C VAL A 177 -13.33 5.88 11.40
N GLY A 178 -12.97 6.76 12.34
CA GLY A 178 -11.60 6.95 12.81
C GLY A 178 -11.00 5.68 13.38
N TRP A 179 -11.72 5.00 14.28
CA TRP A 179 -11.26 3.71 14.83
C TRP A 179 -11.13 2.64 13.75
N SER A 180 -12.12 2.54 12.86
CA SER A 180 -12.08 1.57 11.76
C SER A 180 -10.90 1.82 10.82
N PHE A 181 -10.60 3.09 10.54
CA PHE A 181 -9.44 3.50 9.76
C PHE A 181 -8.12 3.11 10.46
N VAL A 182 -7.99 3.36 11.77
CA VAL A 182 -6.78 2.99 12.52
C VAL A 182 -6.54 1.49 12.44
N PHE A 183 -7.52 0.66 12.81
CA PHE A 183 -7.36 -0.79 12.77
C PHE A 183 -7.16 -1.32 11.34
N GLY A 184 -7.93 -0.80 10.39
CA GLY A 184 -7.80 -1.17 8.97
C GLY A 184 -6.41 -0.81 8.41
N SER A 185 -5.87 0.35 8.78
CA SER A 185 -4.54 0.80 8.33
C SER A 185 -3.42 -0.08 8.87
N LEU A 186 -3.52 -0.51 10.14
CA LEU A 186 -2.57 -1.44 10.76
C LEU A 186 -2.60 -2.81 10.11
N LEU A 187 -3.79 -3.32 9.78
CA LEU A 187 -3.92 -4.58 9.03
C LEU A 187 -3.37 -4.44 7.61
N GLY A 188 -3.60 -3.30 6.94
CA GLY A 188 -3.01 -2.98 5.65
C GLY A 188 -1.48 -2.93 5.70
N LEU A 189 -0.91 -2.39 6.78
CA LEU A 189 0.54 -2.42 7.02
C LEU A 189 1.03 -3.85 7.12
N VAL A 190 0.37 -4.71 7.91
CA VAL A 190 0.74 -6.13 8.03
C VAL A 190 0.71 -6.83 6.66
N ALA A 191 -0.33 -6.59 5.85
CA ALA A 191 -0.43 -7.14 4.50
C ALA A 191 0.73 -6.67 3.60
N SER A 192 1.06 -5.38 3.65
CA SER A 192 2.18 -4.80 2.91
C SER A 192 3.54 -5.38 3.34
N LEU A 193 3.78 -5.48 4.65
CA LEU A 193 4.99 -6.07 5.22
C LEU A 193 5.14 -7.54 4.82
N ALA A 194 4.05 -8.30 4.85
CA ALA A 194 4.04 -9.69 4.39
C ALA A 194 4.39 -9.80 2.91
N GLY A 195 3.77 -8.97 2.05
CA GLY A 195 4.06 -8.94 0.61
C GLY A 195 5.52 -8.63 0.32
N SER A 196 6.05 -7.61 0.99
CA SER A 196 7.46 -7.23 0.82
C SER A 196 8.43 -8.29 1.35
N ALA A 197 8.13 -8.92 2.49
CA ALA A 197 8.93 -9.99 3.05
C ALA A 197 8.98 -11.24 2.14
N VAL A 198 7.87 -11.58 1.48
CA VAL A 198 7.80 -12.68 0.50
C VAL A 198 8.50 -12.30 -0.81
N GLY A 199 8.50 -11.02 -1.17
CA GLY A 199 9.16 -10.53 -2.38
C GLY A 199 10.68 -10.41 -2.27
N ALA A 200 11.24 -10.39 -1.05
CA ALA A 200 12.66 -10.27 -0.80
C ALA A 200 13.45 -11.48 -1.36
N ARG A 201 14.56 -11.20 -2.07
CA ARG A 201 15.54 -12.22 -2.47
C ARG A 201 16.81 -12.04 -1.64
N ASP A 202 17.16 -13.05 -0.85
CA ASP A 202 18.38 -13.03 -0.04
C ASP A 202 19.65 -13.10 -0.92
N ARG A 203 20.66 -12.32 -0.54
CA ARG A 203 21.94 -12.18 -1.27
C ARG A 203 22.93 -13.34 -0.98
N ASN A 204 22.45 -14.48 -0.46
CA ASN A 204 23.32 -15.46 0.20
C ASN A 204 23.82 -16.61 -0.70
N THR A 205 24.26 -16.33 -1.93
CA THR A 205 24.71 -17.39 -2.87
C THR A 205 26.08 -17.18 -3.50
N TYR A 206 26.97 -16.35 -2.93
CA TYR A 206 28.37 -16.26 -3.42
C TYR A 206 29.41 -16.25 -2.30
N ARG A 207 29.34 -17.25 -1.40
CA ARG A 207 30.42 -17.53 -0.44
C ARG A 207 30.63 -19.03 -0.29
N THR A 208 30.86 -19.73 -1.40
CA THR A 208 31.33 -21.12 -1.39
C THR A 208 32.09 -21.46 -2.66
N GLU A 209 33.04 -20.63 -3.09
CA GLU A 209 34.20 -21.16 -3.82
C GLU A 209 35.45 -20.48 -3.24
N ARG A 210 36.24 -21.29 -2.54
CA ARG A 210 37.61 -21.02 -2.10
C ARG A 210 38.54 -21.46 -3.22
#